data_AF-A0AAI9Y0Y5-F1
#
_entry.id   AF-A0AAI9Y0Y5-F1
#
_cell.length_a   1.000
_cell.length_b   1.000
_cell.length_c   1.000
_cell.angle_alpha   90.00
_cell.angle_beta   90.00
_cell.angle_gamma   90.00
#
_symmetry.space_group_name_H-M   'P 1'
#
loop_
_entity.id
_entity.type
_entity.pdbx_description
1 polymer ?
#
loop_
_entity_poly.entity_id
_entity_poly.type
_entity_poly.pdbx_seq_one_letter_code
_entity_poly.pdbx_strand_id
1 'polypeptide(L)'
;MADKRGNCIGNADGLGETRKKELIKSGMKLGLQQEHDVFVIDSPDFQDSMTNVWDKTKISTLLGRAFAPQLARQRAAGEEPDANIDVLITFDSTGVSSHPNHISLYHGARAFIAALSTNPRWPSPVDLYTLTSVPFARKYTNFLDAIPTLFSWATTAGSNPPKPPKKPKKEDDESDDEDEEDDNYHPTALVFLSELGAKGGWATAWSAMTTAHKSQMVWFRYGWISLSRYMVLNDLRLEKVEAEEETKA
;
A
#
# COMPACT_ATOMS: atom_id res chain seq x y z
N MET A 1 20.42 -7.54 35.73
CA MET A 1 20.22 -7.95 34.32
C MET A 1 19.07 -7.12 33.78
N ALA A 2 19.38 -6.07 33.02
CA ALA A 2 18.39 -5.13 32.51
C ALA A 2 17.95 -5.55 31.11
N ASP A 3 16.63 -5.74 30.98
CA ASP A 3 15.87 -6.08 29.79
C ASP A 3 16.11 -5.07 28.65
N LYS A 4 16.74 -5.54 27.56
CA LYS A 4 16.92 -4.80 26.31
C LYS A 4 15.63 -4.90 25.49
N ARG A 5 14.67 -4.04 25.83
CA ARG A 5 13.39 -3.85 25.12
C ARG A 5 13.60 -3.31 23.70
N GLY A 6 13.62 -4.19 22.72
CA GLY A 6 13.38 -3.85 21.31
C GLY A 6 11.92 -4.06 20.97
N ASN A 7 11.15 -2.99 20.74
CA ASN A 7 9.76 -3.07 20.27
C ASN A 7 9.66 -2.41 18.88
N CYS A 8 8.80 -2.93 18.01
CA CYS A 8 8.77 -2.62 16.59
C CYS A 8 8.11 -1.29 16.21
N ILE A 9 7.40 -0.68 17.15
CA ILE A 9 6.46 0.42 16.88
C ILE A 9 7.22 1.75 16.79
N GLY A 10 8.28 1.80 15.98
CA GLY A 10 9.27 2.86 16.05
C GLY A 10 9.78 3.04 17.49
N ASN A 11 10.05 1.96 18.22
CA ASN A 11 10.52 2.08 19.61
C ASN A 11 12.01 2.42 19.70
N ALA A 12 12.64 2.86 18.60
CA ALA A 12 14.03 3.33 18.61
C ALA A 12 14.27 4.37 19.73
N ASP A 13 13.25 5.19 20.03
CA ASP A 13 13.27 6.20 21.09
C ASP A 13 12.52 5.79 22.38
N GLY A 14 12.04 4.54 22.49
CA GLY A 14 11.24 4.10 23.65
C GLY A 14 9.76 4.54 23.63
N LEU A 15 9.25 5.02 22.49
CA LEU A 15 7.91 5.62 22.35
C LEU A 15 6.85 4.72 21.69
N GLY A 16 7.05 3.40 21.63
CA GLY A 16 6.21 2.48 20.86
C GLY A 16 4.72 2.53 21.20
N GLU A 17 4.37 2.47 22.48
CA GLU A 17 2.96 2.54 22.93
C GLU A 17 2.29 3.88 22.64
N THR A 18 3.04 4.98 22.73
CA THR A 18 2.55 6.31 22.36
C THR A 18 2.31 6.35 20.85
N ARG A 19 3.27 5.90 20.05
CA ARG A 19 3.21 5.88 18.58
C ARG A 19 2.07 5.01 18.06
N LYS A 20 1.75 3.90 18.74
CA LYS A 20 0.57 3.07 18.46
C LYS A 20 -0.74 3.86 18.59
N LYS A 21 -0.93 4.53 19.73
CA LYS A 21 -2.14 5.35 19.98
C LYS A 21 -2.24 6.53 19.02
N GLU A 22 -1.11 7.15 18.72
CA GLU A 22 -1.02 8.24 17.75
C GLU A 22 -1.33 7.78 16.32
N LEU A 23 -0.90 6.57 15.93
CA LEU A 23 -1.20 5.98 14.62
C LEU A 23 -2.71 5.76 14.46
N ILE A 24 -3.37 5.16 15.46
CA ILE A 24 -4.83 4.95 15.45
C ILE A 24 -5.55 6.28 15.28
N LYS A 25 -5.22 7.29 16.10
CA LYS A 25 -5.83 8.63 16.01
C LYS A 25 -5.59 9.31 14.66
N SER A 26 -4.42 9.12 14.07
CA SER A 26 -4.10 9.63 12.73
C SER A 26 -4.97 8.96 11.67
N GLY A 27 -5.08 7.63 11.71
CA GLY A 27 -5.94 6.85 10.82
C GLY A 27 -7.42 7.27 10.88
N MET A 28 -7.96 7.45 12.09
CA MET A 28 -9.34 7.94 12.27
C MET A 28 -9.55 9.33 11.64
N LYS A 29 -8.55 10.22 11.72
CA LYS A 29 -8.62 11.54 11.06
C LYS A 29 -8.57 11.46 9.54
N LEU A 30 -7.92 10.43 8.99
CA LEU A 30 -7.79 10.19 7.55
C LEU A 30 -9.00 9.45 6.96
N GLY A 31 -9.98 9.08 7.78
CA GLY A 31 -11.25 8.49 7.31
C GLY A 31 -11.35 6.97 7.51
N LEU A 32 -10.48 6.34 8.31
CA LEU A 32 -10.74 4.98 8.77
C LEU A 32 -12.05 4.95 9.58
N GLN A 33 -12.84 3.90 9.39
CA GLN A 33 -14.17 3.81 9.97
C GLN A 33 -14.12 3.41 11.43
N GLN A 34 -13.20 2.49 11.78
CA GLN A 34 -13.10 1.91 13.11
C GLN A 34 -11.63 1.78 13.54
N GLU A 35 -11.37 1.88 14.84
CA GLU A 35 -9.99 1.77 15.36
C GLU A 35 -9.37 0.39 15.08
N HIS A 36 -10.20 -0.66 14.97
CA HIS A 36 -9.74 -2.00 14.66
C HIS A 36 -9.34 -2.20 13.20
N ASP A 37 -9.60 -1.22 12.32
CA ASP A 37 -9.06 -1.19 10.97
C ASP A 37 -7.53 -0.95 10.99
N VAL A 38 -6.98 -0.53 12.13
CA VAL A 38 -5.54 -0.34 12.35
C VAL A 38 -4.97 -1.51 13.13
N PHE A 39 -4.31 -2.42 12.42
CA PHE A 39 -3.60 -3.53 13.03
C PHE A 39 -2.11 -3.23 13.20
N VAL A 40 -1.63 -3.24 14.45
CA VAL A 40 -0.24 -2.94 14.80
C VAL A 40 0.46 -4.19 15.29
N ILE A 41 1.52 -4.58 14.58
CA ILE A 41 2.37 -5.71 14.92
C ILE A 41 3.55 -5.26 15.78
N ASP A 42 3.70 -5.90 16.94
CA ASP A 42 4.89 -5.82 17.76
C ASP A 42 5.57 -7.19 17.79
N SER A 43 6.66 -7.36 17.03
CA SER A 43 7.33 -8.65 16.86
C SER A 43 8.83 -8.47 16.69
N PRO A 44 9.70 -9.15 17.45
CA PRO A 44 11.16 -9.01 17.32
C PRO A 44 11.71 -9.19 15.88
N ASP A 45 10.94 -9.81 14.99
CA ASP A 45 11.25 -9.97 13.58
C ASP A 45 11.19 -8.68 12.73
N PHE A 46 10.43 -7.67 13.16
CA PHE A 46 10.11 -6.47 12.39
C PHE A 46 10.55 -5.17 13.09
N GLN A 47 11.76 -5.18 13.66
CA GLN A 47 12.30 -4.03 14.38
C GLN A 47 12.71 -2.91 13.43
N ASP A 48 12.32 -1.68 13.73
CA ASP A 48 12.64 -0.53 12.90
C ASP A 48 14.15 -0.25 12.85
N SER A 49 14.75 -0.22 11.65
CA SER A 49 16.18 -0.02 11.49
C SER A 49 16.56 0.55 10.12
N MET A 50 17.63 1.36 10.10
CA MET A 50 18.29 1.83 8.86
C MET A 50 19.31 0.83 8.30
N THR A 51 19.56 -0.27 8.99
CA THR A 51 20.61 -1.24 8.63
C THR A 51 20.10 -2.67 8.56
N ASN A 52 18.96 -2.97 9.18
CA ASN A 52 18.40 -4.31 9.18
C ASN A 52 17.35 -4.45 8.07
N VAL A 53 17.41 -5.56 7.34
CA VAL A 53 16.40 -5.93 6.33
C VAL A 53 15.52 -6.99 6.98
N TRP A 54 14.20 -6.79 6.97
CA TRP A 54 13.27 -7.80 7.45
C TRP A 54 13.16 -8.96 6.45
N ASP A 55 12.96 -10.15 6.99
CA ASP A 55 12.84 -11.38 6.21
C ASP A 55 11.50 -11.39 5.43
N LYS A 56 11.59 -11.53 4.11
CA LYS A 56 10.42 -11.52 3.21
C LYS A 56 9.45 -12.66 3.51
N THR A 57 9.94 -13.84 3.91
CA THR A 57 9.12 -15.02 4.20
C THR A 57 8.34 -14.82 5.48
N LYS A 58 8.92 -14.18 6.49
CA LYS A 58 8.22 -13.82 7.74
C LYS A 58 7.09 -12.81 7.47
N ILE A 59 7.33 -11.81 6.63
CA ILE A 59 6.29 -10.86 6.20
C ILE A 59 5.19 -11.59 5.42
N SER A 60 5.55 -12.42 4.45
CA SER A 60 4.60 -13.21 3.67
C SER A 60 3.75 -14.12 4.57
N THR A 61 4.36 -14.77 5.56
CA THR A 61 3.66 -15.61 6.53
C THR A 61 2.70 -14.80 7.40
N LEU A 62 3.11 -13.61 7.82
CA LEU A 62 2.26 -12.69 8.57
C LEU A 62 1.04 -12.26 7.74
N LEU A 63 1.25 -11.85 6.48
CA LEU A 63 0.18 -11.47 5.55
C LEU A 63 -0.74 -12.64 5.26
N GLY A 64 -0.20 -13.84 5.01
CA GLY A 64 -1.00 -15.05 4.81
C GLY A 64 -1.88 -15.38 6.01
N ARG A 65 -1.37 -15.26 7.24
CA ARG A 65 -2.18 -15.46 8.45
C ARG A 65 -3.27 -14.41 8.64
N ALA A 66 -2.99 -13.16 8.28
CA ALA A 66 -3.92 -12.05 8.45
C ALA A 66 -5.02 -12.04 7.39
N PHE A 67 -4.65 -12.37 6.15
CA PHE A 67 -5.48 -12.10 4.98
C PHE A 67 -5.86 -13.32 4.16
N ALA A 68 -5.15 -14.45 4.28
CA ALA A 68 -5.49 -15.70 3.61
C ALA A 68 -5.41 -16.91 4.58
N PRO A 69 -6.17 -16.90 5.70
CA PRO A 69 -5.97 -17.88 6.78
C PRO A 69 -6.28 -19.33 6.35
N GLN A 70 -7.05 -19.53 5.28
CA GLN A 70 -7.37 -20.85 4.73
C GLN A 70 -6.36 -21.35 3.70
N LEU A 71 -5.36 -20.55 3.31
CA LEU A 71 -4.43 -20.85 2.21
C LEU A 71 -3.76 -22.22 2.34
N ALA A 72 -3.30 -22.58 3.53
CA ALA A 72 -2.63 -23.87 3.76
C ALA A 72 -3.58 -25.06 3.51
N ARG A 73 -4.84 -24.95 3.95
CA ARG A 73 -5.88 -25.98 3.73
C ARG A 73 -6.24 -26.07 2.26
N GLN A 74 -6.51 -24.93 1.62
CA GLN A 74 -6.89 -24.85 0.21
C GLN A 74 -5.78 -25.41 -0.69
N ARG A 75 -4.52 -25.04 -0.42
CA ARG A 75 -3.37 -25.59 -1.14
C ARG A 75 -3.26 -27.11 -1.01
N ALA A 76 -3.45 -27.65 0.19
CA ALA A 76 -3.42 -29.10 0.40
C ALA A 76 -4.59 -29.84 -0.28
N ALA A 77 -5.75 -29.19 -0.37
CA ALA A 77 -6.95 -29.73 -1.03
C ALA A 77 -6.94 -29.52 -2.55
N GLY A 78 -6.01 -28.71 -3.09
CA GLY A 78 -6.06 -28.28 -4.49
C GLY A 78 -7.33 -27.48 -4.77
N GLU A 79 -7.68 -26.55 -3.87
CA GLU A 79 -8.78 -25.59 -4.00
C GLU A 79 -8.23 -24.20 -4.39
N GLU A 80 -9.09 -23.39 -5.00
CA GLU A 80 -8.78 -22.01 -5.35
C GLU A 80 -8.43 -21.19 -4.09
N PRO A 81 -7.30 -20.47 -4.08
CA PRO A 81 -6.91 -19.59 -2.99
C PRO A 81 -7.94 -18.48 -2.78
N ASP A 82 -8.24 -18.18 -1.52
CA ASP A 82 -9.13 -17.09 -1.13
C ASP A 82 -8.43 -16.16 -0.15
N ALA A 83 -8.82 -14.89 -0.17
CA ALA A 83 -8.32 -13.85 0.72
C ALA A 83 -9.44 -12.90 1.16
N ASN A 84 -9.33 -12.34 2.36
CA ASN A 84 -10.31 -11.39 2.89
C ASN A 84 -10.06 -9.93 2.47
N ILE A 85 -9.17 -9.70 1.49
CA ILE A 85 -8.88 -8.41 0.89
C ILE A 85 -8.81 -8.57 -0.62
N ASP A 86 -9.23 -7.55 -1.35
CA ASP A 86 -9.10 -7.51 -2.80
C ASP A 86 -7.77 -6.85 -3.22
N VAL A 87 -7.29 -5.88 -2.43
CA VAL A 87 -6.16 -5.02 -2.78
C VAL A 87 -5.19 -4.87 -1.61
N LEU A 88 -3.90 -5.05 -1.89
CA LEU A 88 -2.78 -4.74 -1.00
C LEU A 88 -1.96 -3.57 -1.58
N ILE A 89 -1.79 -2.50 -0.79
CA ILE A 89 -0.97 -1.33 -1.17
C ILE A 89 0.30 -1.30 -0.31
N THR A 90 1.46 -1.13 -0.94
CA THR A 90 2.76 -1.01 -0.25
C THR A 90 3.73 -0.08 -0.99
N PHE A 91 4.97 0.00 -0.53
CA PHE A 91 6.03 0.74 -1.21
C PHE A 91 6.56 -0.03 -2.42
N ASP A 92 7.14 0.66 -3.39
CA ASP A 92 7.85 0.00 -4.49
C ASP A 92 9.18 -0.65 -4.03
N SER A 93 9.89 -1.25 -4.99
CA SER A 93 11.18 -1.93 -4.78
C SER A 93 12.28 -1.05 -4.21
N THR A 94 12.13 0.28 -4.25
CA THR A 94 13.10 1.23 -3.69
C THR A 94 12.61 1.87 -2.39
N GLY A 95 11.41 1.51 -1.92
CA GLY A 95 10.88 1.88 -0.61
C GLY A 95 10.46 3.35 -0.47
N VAL A 96 10.37 4.11 -1.57
CA VAL A 96 10.10 5.57 -1.63
C VAL A 96 11.19 6.44 -0.99
N SER A 97 11.63 6.13 0.22
CA SER A 97 12.70 6.81 0.95
C SER A 97 14.02 6.04 0.96
N SER A 98 14.09 4.89 0.27
CA SER A 98 15.23 3.95 0.35
C SER A 98 15.46 3.38 1.75
N HIS A 99 14.40 3.37 2.57
CA HIS A 99 14.45 2.78 3.91
C HIS A 99 14.38 1.24 3.81
N PRO A 100 15.30 0.49 4.48
CA PRO A 100 15.34 -0.97 4.38
C PRO A 100 14.01 -1.66 4.72
N ASN A 101 13.35 -1.27 5.81
CA ASN A 101 12.04 -1.83 6.15
C ASN A 101 10.97 -1.65 5.06
N HIS A 102 10.94 -0.49 4.37
CA HIS A 102 9.98 -0.25 3.29
C HIS A 102 10.26 -1.18 2.09
N ILE A 103 11.53 -1.37 1.77
CA ILE A 103 11.99 -2.32 0.74
C ILE A 103 11.62 -3.76 1.15
N SER A 104 11.78 -4.11 2.43
CA SER A 104 11.35 -5.42 2.93
C SER A 104 9.84 -5.64 2.79
N LEU A 105 9.02 -4.62 3.04
CA LEU A 105 7.56 -4.71 2.85
C LEU A 105 7.20 -5.00 1.39
N TYR A 106 7.89 -4.38 0.42
CA TYR A 106 7.72 -4.70 -0.99
C TYR A 106 8.00 -6.18 -1.28
N HIS A 107 9.16 -6.68 -0.85
CA HIS A 107 9.53 -8.08 -1.10
C HIS A 107 8.64 -9.09 -0.36
N GLY A 108 8.22 -8.77 0.86
CA GLY A 108 7.30 -9.59 1.63
C GLY A 108 5.91 -9.66 1.02
N ALA A 109 5.39 -8.53 0.51
CA ALA A 109 4.12 -8.48 -0.21
C ALA A 109 4.19 -9.30 -1.51
N ARG A 110 5.26 -9.17 -2.30
CA ARG A 110 5.44 -9.99 -3.50
C ARG A 110 5.51 -11.49 -3.19
N ALA A 111 6.20 -11.88 -2.13
CA ALA A 111 6.24 -13.28 -1.70
C ALA A 111 4.83 -13.79 -1.29
N PHE A 112 4.03 -12.94 -0.65
CA PHE A 112 2.64 -13.27 -0.31
C PHE A 112 1.78 -13.48 -1.56
N ILE A 113 1.84 -12.59 -2.55
CA ILE A 113 1.11 -12.76 -3.82
C ILE A 113 1.57 -14.02 -4.55
N ALA A 114 2.88 -14.27 -4.63
CA ALA A 114 3.42 -15.47 -5.26
C ALA A 114 2.90 -16.76 -4.59
N ALA A 115 2.73 -16.74 -3.26
CA ALA A 115 2.18 -17.86 -2.51
C ALA A 115 0.67 -18.09 -2.78
N LEU A 116 -0.06 -17.05 -3.19
CA LEU A 116 -1.46 -17.13 -3.60
C LEU A 116 -1.62 -17.55 -5.07
N SER A 117 -0.60 -17.38 -5.91
CA SER A 117 -0.68 -17.64 -7.35
C SER A 117 0.17 -18.84 -7.80
N THR A 118 0.35 -19.85 -6.94
CA THR A 118 1.23 -20.99 -7.26
C THR A 118 0.69 -21.91 -8.36
N ASN A 119 -0.62 -21.95 -8.54
CA ASN A 119 -1.26 -22.72 -9.59
C ASN A 119 -1.59 -21.78 -10.76
N PRO A 120 -1.01 -21.97 -11.96
CA PRO A 120 -1.28 -21.12 -13.13
C PRO A 120 -2.75 -21.08 -13.55
N ARG A 121 -3.56 -22.03 -13.08
CA ARG A 121 -5.01 -22.06 -13.30
C ARG A 121 -5.74 -20.90 -12.61
N TRP A 122 -5.21 -20.41 -11.48
CA TRP A 122 -5.88 -19.41 -10.66
C TRP A 122 -5.01 -18.16 -10.54
N PRO A 123 -5.52 -16.99 -10.97
CA PRO A 123 -4.84 -15.74 -10.65
C PRO A 123 -4.82 -15.52 -9.14
N SER A 124 -3.95 -14.63 -8.66
CA SER A 124 -4.01 -14.19 -7.27
C SER A 124 -5.37 -13.53 -7.01
N PRO A 125 -6.08 -13.88 -5.92
CA PRO A 125 -7.30 -13.18 -5.52
C PRO A 125 -7.01 -11.77 -4.97
N VAL A 126 -5.73 -11.42 -4.76
CA VAL A 126 -5.29 -10.12 -4.25
C VAL A 126 -4.45 -9.40 -5.29
N ASP A 127 -4.85 -8.17 -5.60
CA ASP A 127 -4.10 -7.20 -6.40
C ASP A 127 -3.03 -6.51 -5.53
N LEU A 128 -1.79 -6.44 -6.01
CA LEU A 128 -0.72 -5.72 -5.34
C LEU A 128 -0.40 -4.42 -6.06
N TYR A 129 -0.63 -3.29 -5.38
CA TYR A 129 -0.25 -1.97 -5.87
C TYR A 129 0.93 -1.40 -5.09
N THR A 130 1.87 -0.79 -5.80
CA THR A 130 3.05 -0.17 -5.20
C THR A 130 3.07 1.34 -5.41
N LEU A 131 3.44 2.07 -4.36
CA LEU A 131 3.65 3.51 -4.41
C LEU A 131 4.98 3.83 -5.10
N THR A 132 4.87 4.52 -6.25
CA THR A 132 6.00 4.78 -7.13
C THR A 132 7.00 5.78 -6.53
N SER A 133 8.28 5.42 -6.58
CA SER A 133 9.39 6.30 -6.25
C SER A 133 9.69 7.25 -7.38
N VAL A 134 9.83 8.54 -7.04
CA VAL A 134 10.25 9.57 -7.98
C VAL A 134 11.63 10.14 -7.65
N PRO A 135 12.35 10.70 -8.64
CA PRO A 135 13.57 11.45 -8.40
C PRO A 135 13.40 12.51 -7.31
N PHE A 136 14.47 12.78 -6.57
CA PHE A 136 14.46 13.69 -5.42
C PHE A 136 13.87 15.08 -5.74
N ALA A 137 14.19 15.64 -6.90
CA ALA A 137 13.64 16.94 -7.31
C ALA A 137 12.11 16.89 -7.42
N ARG A 138 11.57 15.90 -8.13
CA ARG A 138 10.12 15.68 -8.27
C ARG A 138 9.46 15.43 -6.91
N LYS A 139 10.13 14.70 -6.02
CA LYS A 139 9.66 14.35 -4.68
C LYS A 139 9.23 15.57 -3.86
N TYR A 140 9.91 16.71 -4.03
CA TYR A 140 9.71 17.92 -3.23
C TYR A 140 9.16 19.12 -4.02
N THR A 141 8.50 18.87 -5.14
CA THR A 141 7.84 19.92 -5.96
C THR A 141 6.37 20.13 -5.62
N ASN A 142 5.84 19.41 -4.61
CA ASN A 142 4.45 19.46 -4.19
C ASN A 142 3.50 19.26 -5.41
N PHE A 143 2.41 20.01 -5.51
CA PHE A 143 1.41 19.92 -6.58
C PHE A 143 1.96 20.16 -7.99
N LEU A 144 3.14 20.79 -8.14
CA LEU A 144 3.75 21.01 -9.46
C LEU A 144 4.11 19.69 -10.15
N ASP A 145 4.29 18.59 -9.39
CA ASP A 145 4.54 17.27 -9.98
C ASP A 145 3.30 16.66 -10.65
N ALA A 146 2.12 17.25 -10.49
CA ALA A 146 0.90 16.76 -11.13
C ALA A 146 1.01 16.77 -12.66
N ILE A 147 1.57 17.83 -13.24
CA ILE A 147 1.71 17.96 -14.71
C ILE A 147 2.62 16.86 -15.29
N PRO A 148 3.89 16.70 -14.85
CA PRO A 148 4.76 15.65 -15.39
C PRO A 148 4.26 14.24 -15.05
N THR A 149 3.56 14.04 -13.93
CA THR A 149 2.96 12.74 -13.58
C THR A 149 1.80 12.39 -14.51
N LEU A 150 0.86 13.30 -14.72
CA LEU A 150 -0.28 13.08 -15.62
C LEU A 150 0.18 12.89 -17.06
N PHE A 151 1.18 13.67 -17.49
CA PHE A 151 1.79 13.49 -18.81
C PHE A 151 2.42 12.10 -18.95
N SER A 152 3.29 11.72 -17.99
CA SER A 152 3.91 10.39 -18.00
C SER A 152 2.88 9.27 -17.98
N TRP A 153 1.83 9.41 -17.17
CA TRP A 153 0.75 8.43 -17.07
C TRP A 153 0.00 8.30 -18.40
N ALA A 154 -0.37 9.41 -19.05
CA ALA A 154 -1.04 9.39 -20.35
C ALA A 154 -0.20 8.81 -21.49
N THR A 155 1.13 8.90 -21.39
CA THR A 155 2.05 8.42 -22.44
C THR A 155 2.67 7.05 -22.17
N THR A 156 2.46 6.45 -20.99
CA THR A 156 3.09 5.16 -20.65
C THR A 156 2.37 4.02 -21.36
N ALA A 157 3.07 3.30 -22.23
CA ALA A 157 2.52 2.09 -22.84
C ALA A 157 2.11 1.07 -21.76
N GLY A 158 0.87 0.59 -21.82
CA GLY A 158 0.33 -0.36 -20.85
C GLY A 158 -0.32 0.24 -19.60
N SER A 159 -0.46 1.57 -19.49
CA SER A 159 -1.40 2.17 -18.53
C SER A 159 -2.83 1.98 -19.03
N ASN A 160 -3.60 1.13 -18.36
CA ASN A 160 -5.03 1.02 -18.60
C ASN A 160 -5.76 1.86 -17.55
N PRO A 161 -6.27 3.06 -17.92
CA PRO A 161 -6.91 3.97 -16.97
C PRO A 161 -8.19 3.34 -16.39
N PRO A 162 -8.63 3.73 -15.18
CA PRO A 162 -9.91 3.25 -14.62
C PRO A 162 -11.05 3.40 -15.63
N LYS A 163 -11.90 2.37 -15.78
CA LYS A 163 -13.09 2.45 -16.65
C LYS A 163 -13.94 3.66 -16.20
N PRO A 164 -14.38 4.54 -17.11
CA PRO A 164 -15.25 5.66 -16.73
C PRO A 164 -16.58 5.14 -16.17
N PRO A 165 -17.20 5.84 -15.21
CA PRO A 165 -18.50 5.43 -14.67
C PRO A 165 -19.56 5.41 -15.79
N LYS A 166 -20.34 4.32 -15.86
CA LYS A 166 -21.46 4.18 -16.82
C LYS A 166 -22.39 5.39 -16.64
N LYS A 167 -22.70 6.11 -17.73
CA LYS A 167 -23.76 7.13 -17.71
C LYS A 167 -25.08 6.44 -17.32
N PRO A 168 -25.95 7.07 -16.52
CA PRO A 168 -27.26 6.49 -16.22
C PRO A 168 -27.97 6.20 -17.55
N LYS A 169 -28.41 4.94 -17.74
CA LYS A 169 -29.25 4.55 -18.89
C LYS A 169 -30.45 5.52 -18.91
N LYS A 170 -30.58 6.31 -19.98
CA LYS A 170 -31.87 6.91 -20.30
C LYS A 170 -32.78 5.76 -20.73
N GLU A 171 -34.02 5.75 -20.23
CA GLU A 171 -34.99 4.66 -20.36
C GLU A 171 -35.44 4.32 -21.80
N ASP A 172 -34.83 4.90 -22.85
CA ASP A 172 -35.40 4.88 -24.20
C ASP A 172 -34.54 4.23 -25.30
N ASP A 173 -33.39 3.61 -25.01
CA ASP A 173 -32.62 2.85 -26.01
C ASP A 173 -32.59 1.35 -25.67
N GLU A 174 -33.57 0.62 -26.20
CA GLU A 174 -33.55 -0.83 -26.40
C GLU A 174 -32.53 -1.17 -27.49
N SER A 175 -31.25 -1.23 -27.13
CA SER A 175 -30.26 -2.01 -27.87
C SER A 175 -29.55 -2.93 -26.89
N ASP A 176 -29.87 -4.22 -27.00
CA ASP A 176 -29.32 -5.35 -26.26
C ASP A 176 -27.85 -5.63 -26.62
N ASP A 177 -26.96 -4.68 -26.33
CA ASP A 177 -25.55 -4.99 -26.14
C ASP A 177 -25.36 -5.20 -24.63
N GLU A 178 -25.59 -6.43 -24.16
CA GLU A 178 -25.09 -6.90 -22.88
C GLU A 178 -23.56 -6.90 -22.97
N ASP A 179 -22.92 -5.75 -22.74
CA ASP A 179 -21.49 -5.68 -22.49
C ASP A 179 -21.21 -6.59 -21.28
N GLU A 180 -20.76 -7.82 -21.52
CA GLU A 180 -20.28 -8.75 -20.51
C GLU A 180 -19.33 -7.95 -19.60
N GLU A 181 -19.72 -7.77 -18.33
CA GLU A 181 -18.84 -7.15 -17.35
C GLU A 181 -17.62 -8.06 -17.23
N ASP A 182 -16.50 -7.61 -17.81
CA ASP A 182 -15.20 -8.22 -17.53
C ASP A 182 -14.87 -7.93 -16.07
N ASP A 183 -15.39 -8.81 -15.20
CA ASP A 183 -15.18 -8.86 -13.75
C ASP A 183 -13.69 -8.94 -13.39
N ASN A 184 -12.82 -9.19 -14.38
CA ASN A 184 -11.39 -9.31 -14.23
C ASN A 184 -10.61 -8.05 -14.66
N TYR A 185 -11.27 -6.89 -14.70
CA TYR A 185 -10.61 -5.62 -15.04
C TYR A 185 -9.84 -5.02 -13.86
N HIS A 186 -8.51 -5.12 -13.92
CA HIS A 186 -7.61 -4.54 -12.93
C HIS A 186 -6.76 -3.40 -13.55
N PRO A 187 -6.97 -2.13 -13.13
CA PRO A 187 -6.26 -0.99 -13.73
C PRO A 187 -4.77 -1.03 -13.41
N THR A 188 -3.91 -1.09 -14.42
CA THR A 188 -2.46 -1.22 -14.22
C THR A 188 -1.81 0.01 -13.56
N ALA A 189 -2.51 1.14 -13.54
CA ALA A 189 -2.01 2.40 -12.99
C ALA A 189 -3.14 3.26 -12.41
N LEU A 190 -2.99 3.66 -11.15
CA LEU A 190 -3.92 4.54 -10.45
C LEU A 190 -3.21 5.83 -10.07
N VAL A 191 -3.83 6.98 -10.35
CA VAL A 191 -3.34 8.28 -9.91
C VAL A 191 -4.36 8.89 -8.97
N PHE A 192 -3.96 9.09 -7.72
CA PHE A 192 -4.76 9.75 -6.70
C PHE A 192 -4.24 11.17 -6.48
N LEU A 193 -5.14 12.16 -6.59
CA LEU A 193 -4.87 13.56 -6.31
C LEU A 193 -5.74 14.00 -5.12
N SER A 194 -5.10 14.42 -4.03
CA SER A 194 -5.76 15.01 -2.87
C SER A 194 -6.43 16.33 -3.26
N GLU A 195 -7.67 16.54 -2.81
CA GLU A 195 -8.34 17.82 -2.96
C GLU A 195 -7.54 18.96 -2.29
N LEU A 196 -7.32 20.06 -3.01
CA LEU A 196 -6.49 21.20 -2.59
C LEU A 196 -7.26 22.25 -1.75
N GLY A 197 -8.50 21.96 -1.35
CA GLY A 197 -9.33 22.88 -0.57
C GLY A 197 -8.98 22.94 0.93
N ALA A 198 -9.47 23.95 1.64
CA ALA A 198 -9.27 24.12 3.09
C ALA A 198 -9.87 22.99 3.97
N LYS A 199 -10.76 22.18 3.39
CA LYS A 199 -11.28 20.92 3.96
C LYS A 199 -10.85 19.68 3.15
N GLY A 200 -9.91 19.86 2.23
CA GLY A 200 -9.45 18.84 1.29
C GLY A 200 -8.42 17.89 1.88
N GLY A 201 -8.10 16.84 1.14
CA GLY A 201 -7.24 15.73 1.58
C GLY A 201 -5.88 16.17 2.12
N TRP A 202 -5.28 17.23 1.55
CA TRP A 202 -3.97 17.73 2.02
C TRP A 202 -4.05 18.32 3.44
N ALA A 203 -5.05 19.17 3.71
CA ALA A 203 -5.22 19.79 5.03
C ALA A 203 -5.54 18.75 6.11
N THR A 204 -6.36 17.75 5.76
CA THR A 204 -6.68 16.61 6.64
C THR A 204 -5.44 15.78 6.93
N ALA A 205 -4.65 15.43 5.92
CA ALA A 205 -3.40 14.68 6.09
C ALA A 205 -2.37 15.46 6.91
N TRP A 206 -2.22 16.76 6.67
CA TRP A 206 -1.37 17.63 7.46
C TRP A 206 -1.80 17.66 8.93
N SER A 207 -3.10 17.83 9.19
CA SER A 207 -3.67 17.83 10.54
C SER A 207 -3.45 16.49 11.24
N ALA A 208 -3.67 15.38 10.54
CA ALA A 208 -3.44 14.03 11.06
C ALA A 208 -1.98 13.86 11.55
N MET A 209 -1.01 14.23 10.70
CA MET A 209 0.41 14.13 11.05
C MET A 209 0.81 15.08 12.19
N THR A 210 0.40 16.35 12.15
CA THR A 210 0.86 17.38 13.09
C THR A 210 0.16 17.36 14.44
N THR A 211 -1.05 16.82 14.52
CA THR A 211 -1.87 16.89 15.75
C THR A 211 -2.23 15.53 16.33
N ALA A 212 -2.32 14.48 15.51
CA ALA A 212 -2.58 13.13 15.99
C ALA A 212 -1.30 12.27 16.05
N HIS A 213 -0.29 12.57 15.22
CA HIS A 213 0.98 11.84 15.13
C HIS A 213 2.19 12.63 15.67
N LYS A 214 1.99 13.31 16.81
CA LYS A 214 2.91 14.33 17.35
C LYS A 214 4.31 13.80 17.68
N SER A 215 4.42 12.62 18.26
CA SER A 215 5.71 12.04 18.69
C SER A 215 6.67 11.73 17.54
N GLN A 216 6.15 11.70 16.32
CA GLN A 216 6.91 11.55 15.09
C GLN A 216 7.30 12.91 14.48
N MET A 217 6.63 14.00 14.83
CA MET A 217 6.88 15.31 14.21
C MET A 217 8.07 16.04 14.83
N VAL A 218 9.22 15.94 14.16
CA VAL A 218 10.42 16.74 14.42
C VAL A 218 10.60 17.82 13.34
N TRP A 219 11.43 18.83 13.60
CA TRP A 219 11.50 20.08 12.81
C TRP A 219 11.62 19.86 11.29
N PHE A 220 12.47 18.93 10.84
CA PHE A 220 12.68 18.67 9.42
C PHE A 220 11.46 18.01 8.75
N ARG A 221 10.62 17.30 9.51
CA ARG A 221 9.43 16.62 8.95
C ARG A 221 8.39 17.61 8.49
N TYR A 222 8.28 18.76 9.15
CA TYR A 222 7.44 19.86 8.67
C TYR A 222 7.82 20.28 7.25
N GLY A 223 9.13 20.33 6.95
CA GLY A 223 9.61 20.59 5.59
C GLY A 223 9.19 19.50 4.61
N TRP A 224 9.36 18.23 4.98
CA TRP A 224 8.98 17.10 4.13
C TRP A 224 7.49 17.04 3.84
N ILE A 225 6.61 17.14 4.85
CA ILE A 225 5.16 17.10 4.61
C ILE A 225 4.64 18.38 3.92
N SER A 226 5.42 19.47 3.90
CA SER A 226 5.07 20.70 3.15
C SER A 226 5.38 20.58 1.68
N LEU A 227 6.52 19.98 1.37
CA LEU A 227 7.08 19.98 0.01
C LEU A 227 6.83 18.66 -0.72
N SER A 228 6.58 17.58 0.03
CA SER A 228 6.42 16.25 -0.55
C SER A 228 5.22 16.17 -1.48
N ARG A 229 5.45 15.72 -2.70
CA ARG A 229 4.36 15.42 -3.64
C ARG A 229 3.42 14.35 -3.10
N TYR A 230 3.87 13.41 -2.25
CA TYR A 230 3.06 12.31 -1.75
C TYR A 230 1.91 12.77 -0.82
N MET A 231 1.96 14.01 -0.34
CA MET A 231 0.85 14.61 0.41
C MET A 231 -0.31 15.07 -0.50
N VAL A 232 -0.04 15.21 -1.80
CA VAL A 232 -0.99 15.74 -2.79
C VAL A 232 -1.26 14.75 -3.91
N LEU A 233 -0.26 14.00 -4.36
CA LEU A 233 -0.31 13.18 -5.55
C LEU A 233 0.42 11.86 -5.32
N ASN A 234 -0.32 10.77 -5.44
CA ASN A 234 0.19 9.40 -5.33
C ASN A 234 -0.12 8.64 -6.61
N ASP A 235 0.89 8.05 -7.24
CA ASP A 235 0.71 7.15 -8.38
C ASP A 235 1.08 5.73 -7.97
N LEU A 236 0.09 4.85 -8.06
CA LEU A 236 0.18 3.43 -7.74
C LEU A 236 0.27 2.61 -9.02
N ARG A 237 1.10 1.57 -9.00
CA ARG A 237 1.26 0.64 -10.12
C ARG A 237 0.93 -0.77 -9.69
N LEU A 238 0.18 -1.48 -10.53
CA LEU A 238 -0.10 -2.90 -10.32
C LEU A 238 1.18 -3.71 -10.54
N GLU A 239 1.55 -4.52 -9.57
CA GLU A 239 2.73 -5.37 -9.62
C GLU A 239 2.44 -6.69 -10.33
N LYS A 240 3.31 -7.03 -11.28
CA LYS A 240 3.33 -8.37 -11.88
C LYS A 240 4.20 -9.28 -11.03
N VAL A 241 3.58 -10.24 -10.38
CA VAL A 241 4.24 -11.25 -9.56
C VAL A 241 4.13 -12.59 -10.27
N GLU A 242 5.27 -13.13 -10.68
CA GLU A 242 5.35 -14.49 -11.21
C GLU A 242 5.39 -15.48 -10.04
N ALA A 243 4.78 -16.65 -10.21
CA ALA A 243 4.90 -17.73 -9.23
C ALA A 243 6.38 -18.13 -9.11
N GLU A 244 6.95 -18.10 -7.89
CA GLU A 244 8.30 -18.63 -7.67
C GLU A 244 8.26 -20.14 -7.98
N GLU A 245 8.96 -20.59 -9.03
CA GLU A 245 9.18 -22.02 -9.28
C GLU A 245 9.90 -22.61 -8.06
N GLU A 246 9.27 -23.58 -7.38
CA GLU A 246 9.91 -24.33 -6.31
C GLU A 246 11.19 -24.95 -6.86
N THR A 247 12.34 -24.38 -6.50
CA THR A 247 13.65 -24.99 -6.75
C THR A 247 13.70 -26.24 -5.89
N LYS A 248 13.39 -27.38 -6.50
CA LYS A 248 13.59 -28.71 -5.91
C LYS A 248 15.08 -28.84 -5.54
N ALA A 249 15.36 -28.81 -4.25
CA ALA A 249 16.63 -29.27 -3.68
C ALA A 249 16.65 -30.79 -3.61
#